data_AF-A0A101FQW6-F1
#
_entry.id   AF-A0A101FQW6-F1
#
_cell.length_a   1.000
_cell.length_b   1.000
_cell.length_c   1.000
_cell.angle_alpha   90.00
_cell.angle_beta   90.00
_cell.angle_gamma   90.00
#
_symmetry.space_group_name_H-M   'P 1'
#
loop_
_entity.id
_entity.type
_entity.pdbx_description
1 polymer ?
#
loop_
_entity_poly.entity_id
_entity_poly.type
_entity_poly.pdbx_seq_one_letter_code
_entity_poly.pdbx_strand_id
1 'polypeptide(L)'
;MKKRMAALLITLAVVAAACWGYVRYAGENQGSFLEVTGTIEATQVELRAKLPGTLHYLLNTRAGVPVAKNQVVAVIVRNDLVAQRERDALAVLKARAQLADLTSGAREQEIREAEVALRTAEVNYEQAARDHARAVTLHQEQAIPASEMEKAETALKLAAYQVEAAKARLGLLRAGSRPEQIAAARAELERSVAVLKASEALLEDTKIVCPIDGTVLTRNFEEGEYVTAGASVATVANLNDMWIKVYIPTDDLPRIRLGQQVRFTVSGSPNTYTGVIEEIASRVE
;
A
#
# COMPACT_ATOMS: atom_id res chain seq x y z
N MET A 1 36.52 20.60 99.47
CA MET A 1 35.39 19.92 98.79
C MET A 1 34.65 20.80 97.78
N LYS A 2 34.41 22.10 98.04
CA LYS A 2 33.67 23.00 97.12
C LYS A 2 34.29 23.19 95.70
N LYS A 3 35.62 23.17 95.56
CA LYS A 3 36.30 23.33 94.25
C LYS A 3 36.17 22.12 93.31
N ARG A 4 36.02 20.89 93.84
CA ARG A 4 35.81 19.67 93.04
C ARG A 4 34.39 19.54 92.51
N MET A 5 33.40 20.04 93.27
CA MET A 5 32.00 20.09 92.85
C MET A 5 31.75 21.08 91.71
N ALA A 6 32.43 22.24 91.74
CA ALA A 6 32.36 23.23 90.66
C ALA A 6 32.96 22.70 89.34
N ALA A 7 34.07 21.97 89.40
CA ALA A 7 34.67 21.35 88.22
C ALA A 7 33.75 20.29 87.58
N LEU A 8 33.03 19.49 88.40
CA LEU A 8 32.10 18.46 87.91
C LEU A 8 30.86 19.07 87.23
N LEU A 9 30.35 20.19 87.75
CA LEU A 9 29.22 20.91 87.15
C LEU A 9 29.59 21.55 85.81
N ILE A 10 30.81 22.07 85.68
CA ILE A 10 31.30 22.67 84.43
C ILE A 10 31.49 21.58 83.37
N THR A 11 32.04 20.41 83.72
CA THR A 11 32.17 19.30 82.76
C THR A 11 30.80 18.76 82.32
N LEU A 12 29.83 18.66 83.24
CA LEU A 12 28.47 18.23 82.90
C LEU A 12 27.76 19.23 81.97
N ALA A 13 27.95 20.53 82.19
CA ALA A 13 27.39 21.59 81.34
C ALA A 13 28.02 21.59 79.94
N VAL A 14 29.33 21.34 79.82
CA VAL A 14 30.01 21.22 78.53
C VAL A 14 29.53 19.98 77.78
N VAL A 15 29.35 18.83 78.45
CA VAL A 15 28.82 17.62 77.82
C VAL A 15 27.37 17.81 77.39
N ALA A 16 26.53 18.47 78.20
CA ALA A 16 25.15 18.77 77.83
C ALA A 16 25.07 19.75 76.64
N ALA A 17 25.93 20.77 76.60
CA ALA A 17 26.02 21.70 75.47
C ALA A 17 26.54 21.03 74.19
N ALA A 18 27.53 20.13 74.31
CA ALA A 18 28.03 19.33 73.20
C ALA A 18 26.96 18.35 72.68
N CYS A 19 26.21 17.71 73.58
CA CYS A 19 25.14 16.79 73.22
C CYS A 19 23.95 17.54 72.60
N TRP A 20 23.58 18.70 73.14
CA TRP A 20 22.56 19.57 72.55
C TRP A 20 22.98 20.13 71.19
N GLY A 21 24.25 20.53 71.04
CA GLY A 21 24.83 20.93 69.76
C GLY A 21 24.86 19.79 68.74
N TYR A 22 25.18 18.57 69.18
CA TYR A 22 25.17 17.37 68.33
C TYR A 22 23.76 16.99 67.89
N VAL A 23 22.78 16.99 68.79
CA VAL A 23 21.38 16.68 68.46
C VAL A 23 20.78 17.77 67.57
N ARG A 24 21.17 19.03 67.74
CA ARG A 24 20.71 20.13 66.88
C ARG A 24 21.36 20.08 65.50
N TYR A 25 22.66 19.78 65.43
CA TYR A 25 23.38 19.57 64.16
C TYR A 25 22.87 18.34 63.40
N ALA A 26 22.54 17.26 64.11
CA ALA A 26 21.94 16.06 63.50
C ALA A 26 20.46 16.25 63.14
N GLY A 27 19.76 17.21 63.75
CA GLY A 27 18.35 17.49 63.53
C GLY A 27 18.06 18.55 62.45
N GLU A 28 19.07 19.25 61.95
CA GLU A 28 18.91 20.36 61.01
C GLU A 28 19.22 19.90 59.57
N ASN A 29 18.14 19.72 58.81
CA ASN A 29 18.07 19.70 57.35
C ASN A 29 18.72 18.53 56.59
N GLN A 30 17.91 17.51 56.35
CA GLN A 30 17.59 17.16 54.96
C GLN A 30 16.08 16.93 54.86
N GLY A 31 15.33 17.92 54.37
CA GLY A 31 14.08 17.60 53.68
C GLY A 31 14.49 16.67 52.55
N SER A 32 14.24 15.37 52.74
CA SER A 32 14.85 14.30 51.96
C SER A 32 14.21 14.27 50.57
N PHE A 33 14.64 15.19 49.71
CA PHE A 33 14.39 15.09 48.28
C PHE A 33 15.00 13.76 47.83
N LEU A 34 14.16 12.91 47.25
CA LEU A 34 14.63 11.68 46.64
C LEU A 34 15.36 12.08 45.36
N GLU A 35 16.68 11.96 45.38
CA GLU A 35 17.51 12.17 44.20
C GLU A 35 17.67 10.86 43.45
N VAL A 36 17.26 10.88 42.18
CA VAL A 36 17.26 9.72 41.29
C VAL A 36 17.75 10.16 39.93
N THR A 37 18.52 9.30 39.28
CA THR A 37 19.01 9.51 37.92
C THR A 37 18.12 8.78 36.92
N GLY A 38 17.99 9.36 35.74
CA GLY A 38 17.18 8.80 34.66
C GLY A 38 17.79 9.12 33.30
N THR A 39 17.25 8.48 32.27
CA THR A 39 17.60 8.73 30.87
C THR A 39 16.50 9.52 30.18
N ILE A 40 16.87 10.36 29.23
CA ILE A 40 15.90 11.03 28.37
C ILE A 40 15.63 10.12 27.18
N GLU A 41 14.37 9.76 27.01
CA GLU A 41 13.88 8.90 25.95
C GLU A 41 12.96 9.70 25.01
N ALA A 42 12.78 9.18 23.80
CA ALA A 42 11.89 9.74 22.79
C ALA A 42 11.19 8.59 22.07
N THR A 43 10.06 8.87 21.44
CA THR A 43 9.40 7.87 20.57
C THR A 43 10.29 7.60 19.37
N GLN A 44 10.75 6.34 19.24
CA GLN A 44 11.64 5.89 18.17
C GLN A 44 10.95 4.87 17.27
N VAL A 45 11.24 4.95 15.98
CA VAL A 45 10.81 3.98 14.98
C VAL A 45 11.99 3.53 14.13
N GLU A 46 12.06 2.23 13.88
CA GLU A 46 13.03 1.64 12.97
C GLU A 46 12.45 1.57 11.56
N LEU A 47 13.15 2.17 10.61
CA LEU A 47 12.82 2.08 9.20
C LEU A 47 13.42 0.79 8.64
N ARG A 48 12.55 -0.22 8.46
CA ARG A 48 12.98 -1.55 8.01
C ARG A 48 12.75 -1.74 6.51
N ALA A 49 13.69 -2.43 5.86
CA ALA A 49 13.54 -2.87 4.48
C ALA A 49 12.52 -4.02 4.41
N LYS A 50 11.49 -3.91 3.56
CA LYS A 50 10.53 -5.01 3.35
C LYS A 50 11.05 -6.08 2.38
N LEU A 51 11.92 -5.68 1.46
CA LEU A 51 12.49 -6.53 0.41
C LEU A 51 14.02 -6.51 0.49
N PRO A 52 14.70 -7.54 -0.02
CA PRO A 52 16.15 -7.53 -0.14
C PRO A 52 16.60 -6.80 -1.43
N GLY A 53 17.77 -6.16 -1.38
CA GLY A 53 18.38 -5.52 -2.54
C GLY A 53 19.45 -4.49 -2.18
N THR A 54 19.90 -3.74 -3.18
CA THR A 54 20.91 -2.70 -3.00
C THR A 54 20.27 -1.39 -2.55
N LEU A 55 20.81 -0.78 -1.51
CA LEU A 55 20.27 0.43 -0.91
C LEU A 55 20.75 1.69 -1.64
N HIS A 56 19.81 2.60 -1.90
CA HIS A 56 20.06 3.94 -2.43
C HIS A 56 19.34 5.00 -1.59
N TYR A 57 20.09 5.89 -0.94
CA TYR A 57 19.54 6.97 -0.13
C TYR A 57 19.12 8.15 -1.01
N LEU A 58 17.88 8.62 -0.82
CA LEU A 58 17.38 9.82 -1.51
C LEU A 58 17.63 11.10 -0.72
N LEU A 59 17.77 10.98 0.60
CA LEU A 59 18.17 12.07 1.47
C LEU A 59 19.64 11.91 1.82
N ASN A 60 20.32 13.03 2.08
CA ASN A 60 21.64 13.02 2.71
C ASN A 60 21.42 12.60 4.18
N THR A 61 21.11 11.31 4.40
CA THR A 61 20.65 10.68 5.65
C THR A 61 21.75 10.58 6.69
N ARG A 62 22.53 11.63 6.85
CA ARG A 62 23.41 11.75 8.00
C ARG A 62 22.56 11.83 9.26
N ALA A 63 23.08 11.31 10.36
CA ALA A 63 22.48 11.50 11.67
C ALA A 63 22.25 13.00 11.93
N GLY A 64 21.09 13.34 12.50
CA GLY A 64 20.68 14.71 12.81
C GLY A 64 19.83 15.41 11.74
N VAL A 65 19.51 14.75 10.62
CA VAL A 65 18.64 15.35 9.58
C VAL A 65 17.16 15.15 9.91
N PRO A 66 16.32 16.20 9.86
CA PRO A 66 14.89 16.09 10.05
C PRO A 66 14.22 15.39 8.86
N VAL A 67 13.21 14.57 9.16
CA VAL A 67 12.42 13.81 8.19
C VAL A 67 10.95 13.95 8.54
N ALA A 68 10.13 14.24 7.53
CA ALA A 68 8.69 14.35 7.68
C ALA A 68 7.99 13.00 7.56
N LYS A 69 6.78 12.91 8.11
CA LYS A 69 5.91 11.75 7.93
C LYS A 69 5.61 11.49 6.45
N ASN A 70 5.62 10.21 6.07
CA ASN A 70 5.49 9.67 4.72
C ASN A 70 6.59 10.08 3.73
N GLN A 71 7.66 10.75 4.19
CA GLN A 71 8.80 11.08 3.33
C GLN A 71 9.61 9.82 3.04
N VAL A 72 10.01 9.64 1.77
CA VAL A 72 10.89 8.54 1.35
C VAL A 72 12.32 8.85 1.80
N VAL A 73 12.91 7.95 2.57
CA VAL A 73 14.25 8.09 3.15
C VAL A 73 15.29 7.39 2.28
N ALA A 74 14.95 6.17 1.83
CA ALA A 74 15.78 5.35 0.97
C ALA A 74 14.91 4.50 0.03
N VAL A 75 15.52 4.03 -1.04
CA VAL A 75 14.91 3.13 -2.02
C VAL A 75 15.84 1.95 -2.23
N ILE A 76 15.25 0.76 -2.35
CA ILE A 76 15.97 -0.45 -2.70
C ILE A 76 15.97 -0.59 -4.23
N VAL A 77 17.15 -0.54 -4.83
CA VAL A 77 17.31 -0.63 -6.28
C VAL A 77 17.12 -2.08 -6.73
N ARG A 78 16.05 -2.30 -7.50
CA ARG A 78 15.66 -3.59 -8.06
C ARG A 78 15.20 -3.43 -9.52
N ASN A 79 16.16 -3.40 -10.44
CA ASN A 79 15.88 -3.24 -11.87
C ASN A 79 15.06 -4.41 -12.44
N ASP A 80 15.17 -5.59 -11.83
CA ASP A 80 14.36 -6.76 -12.15
C ASP A 80 12.87 -6.54 -11.87
N LEU A 81 12.52 -5.84 -10.78
CA LEU A 81 11.13 -5.49 -10.46
C LEU A 81 10.58 -4.41 -11.39
N VAL A 82 11.42 -3.46 -11.81
CA VAL A 82 11.04 -2.45 -12.83
C VAL A 82 10.72 -3.14 -14.15
N ALA A 83 11.62 -4.01 -14.63
CA ALA A 83 11.41 -4.78 -15.85
C ALA A 83 10.20 -5.72 -15.75
N GLN A 84 9.94 -6.30 -14.57
CA GLN A 84 8.74 -7.11 -14.33
C GLN A 84 7.47 -6.29 -14.44
N ARG A 85 7.40 -5.11 -13.82
CA ARG A 85 6.26 -4.20 -13.93
C ARG A 85 6.01 -3.76 -15.37
N GLU A 86 7.06 -3.48 -16.13
CA GLU A 86 6.94 -3.16 -17.56
C GLU A 86 6.36 -4.33 -18.37
N ARG A 87 6.85 -5.56 -18.13
CA ARG A 87 6.33 -6.77 -18.77
C ARG A 87 4.84 -6.97 -18.50
N ASP A 88 4.41 -6.76 -17.26
CA ASP A 88 3.02 -6.91 -16.86
C ASP A 88 2.14 -5.79 -17.43
N ALA A 89 2.67 -4.56 -17.54
CA ALA A 89 1.98 -3.45 -18.20
C ALA A 89 1.76 -3.74 -19.70
N LEU A 90 2.73 -4.35 -20.38
CA LEU A 90 2.58 -4.80 -21.77
C LEU A 90 1.55 -5.94 -21.89
N ALA A 91 1.46 -6.82 -20.89
CA ALA A 91 0.42 -7.86 -20.86
C ALA A 91 -0.99 -7.26 -20.76
N VAL A 92 -1.19 -6.23 -19.94
CA VAL A 92 -2.44 -5.46 -19.88
C VAL A 92 -2.77 -4.83 -21.23
N LEU A 93 -1.77 -4.22 -21.88
CA LEU A 93 -1.96 -3.60 -23.20
C LEU A 93 -2.39 -4.63 -24.25
N LYS A 94 -1.75 -5.80 -24.27
CA LYS A 94 -2.12 -6.93 -25.15
C LYS A 94 -3.54 -7.41 -24.89
N ALA A 95 -3.91 -7.64 -23.62
CA ALA A 95 -5.25 -8.11 -23.26
C ALA A 95 -6.33 -7.06 -23.61
N ARG A 96 -6.04 -5.77 -23.41
CA ARG A 96 -6.93 -4.67 -23.81
C ARG A 96 -7.12 -4.62 -25.32
N ALA A 97 -6.04 -4.76 -26.09
CA ALA A 97 -6.12 -4.79 -27.55
C ALA A 97 -6.96 -5.98 -28.05
N GLN A 98 -6.79 -7.16 -27.45
CA GLN A 98 -7.61 -8.34 -27.79
C GLN A 98 -9.09 -8.14 -27.48
N LEU A 99 -9.41 -7.53 -26.33
CA LEU A 99 -10.79 -7.19 -26.01
C LEU A 99 -11.37 -6.18 -27.00
N ALA A 100 -10.60 -5.14 -27.34
CA ALA A 100 -11.00 -4.11 -28.29
C ALA A 100 -11.31 -4.72 -29.67
N ASP A 101 -10.45 -5.61 -30.16
CA ASP A 101 -10.63 -6.35 -31.41
C ASP A 101 -11.96 -7.12 -31.43
N LEU A 102 -12.22 -7.92 -30.38
CA LEU A 102 -13.48 -8.68 -30.25
C LEU A 102 -14.73 -7.78 -30.14
N THR A 103 -14.61 -6.59 -29.56
CA THR A 103 -15.73 -5.63 -29.45
C THR A 103 -15.92 -4.78 -30.70
N SER A 104 -14.90 -4.64 -31.56
CA SER A 104 -14.97 -3.81 -32.76
C SER A 104 -15.92 -4.36 -33.83
N GLY A 105 -16.21 -5.67 -33.77
CA GLY A 105 -17.13 -6.34 -34.68
C GLY A 105 -16.61 -6.42 -36.12
N ALA A 106 -17.50 -6.78 -37.05
CA ALA A 106 -17.19 -6.79 -38.47
C ALA A 106 -16.98 -5.37 -39.00
N ARG A 107 -16.09 -5.21 -39.98
CA ARG A 107 -15.84 -3.90 -40.59
C ARG A 107 -17.07 -3.45 -41.38
N GLU A 108 -17.30 -2.14 -41.46
CA GLU A 108 -18.43 -1.62 -42.25
C GLU A 108 -18.39 -2.07 -43.72
N GLN A 109 -17.18 -2.22 -44.30
CA GLN A 109 -16.99 -2.72 -45.66
C GLN A 109 -17.50 -4.16 -45.79
N GLU A 110 -17.25 -5.01 -44.80
CA GLU A 110 -17.68 -6.41 -44.79
C GLU A 110 -19.21 -6.52 -44.63
N ILE A 111 -19.80 -5.65 -43.80
CA ILE A 111 -21.26 -5.56 -43.64
C ILE A 111 -21.90 -5.10 -44.95
N ARG A 112 -21.36 -4.04 -45.58
CA ARG A 112 -21.85 -3.54 -46.88
C ARG A 112 -21.75 -4.59 -47.98
N GLU A 113 -20.67 -5.35 -48.04
CA GLU A 113 -20.51 -6.47 -48.99
C GLU A 113 -21.60 -7.52 -48.77
N ALA A 114 -21.84 -7.93 -47.51
CA ALA A 114 -22.89 -8.90 -47.19
C ALA A 114 -24.31 -8.37 -47.48
N GLU A 115 -24.56 -7.08 -47.30
CA GLU A 115 -25.83 -6.44 -47.67
C GLU A 115 -26.06 -6.41 -49.18
N VAL A 116 -25.00 -6.20 -49.97
CA VAL A 116 -25.08 -6.29 -51.44
C VAL A 116 -25.30 -7.74 -51.89
N ALA A 117 -24.64 -8.71 -51.24
CA ALA A 117 -24.84 -10.12 -51.52
C ALA A 117 -26.28 -10.56 -51.21
N LEU A 118 -26.86 -10.13 -50.08
CA LEU A 118 -28.26 -10.38 -49.74
C LEU A 118 -29.21 -9.78 -50.79
N ARG A 119 -29.03 -8.50 -51.15
CA ARG A 119 -29.84 -7.85 -52.20
C ARG A 119 -29.76 -8.57 -53.54
N THR A 120 -28.57 -9.07 -53.90
CA THR A 120 -28.39 -9.84 -55.14
C THR A 120 -29.16 -11.17 -55.09
N ALA A 121 -29.11 -11.87 -53.95
CA ALA A 121 -29.88 -13.10 -53.76
C ALA A 121 -31.39 -12.84 -53.78
N GLU A 122 -31.86 -11.74 -53.19
CA GLU A 122 -33.27 -11.33 -53.21
C GLU A 122 -33.76 -11.05 -54.63
N VAL A 123 -32.99 -10.33 -55.45
CA VAL A 123 -33.32 -10.08 -56.87
C VAL A 123 -33.40 -11.38 -57.67
N ASN A 124 -32.48 -12.32 -57.44
CA ASN A 124 -32.50 -13.63 -58.09
C ASN A 124 -33.72 -14.46 -57.67
N TYR A 125 -34.09 -14.41 -56.38
CA TYR A 125 -35.29 -15.06 -55.87
C TYR A 125 -36.57 -14.48 -56.49
N GLU A 126 -36.69 -13.15 -56.58
CA GLU A 126 -37.83 -12.50 -57.23
C GLU A 126 -37.94 -12.90 -58.70
N GLN A 127 -36.81 -12.98 -59.41
CA GLN A 127 -36.79 -13.42 -60.80
C GLN A 127 -37.25 -14.87 -60.93
N ALA A 128 -36.69 -15.78 -60.13
CA ALA A 128 -37.08 -17.18 -60.12
C ALA A 128 -38.55 -17.37 -59.72
N ALA A 129 -39.09 -16.53 -58.83
CA ALA A 129 -40.49 -16.55 -58.42
C ALA A 129 -41.42 -16.16 -59.58
N ARG A 130 -41.05 -15.11 -60.33
CA ARG A 130 -41.78 -14.68 -61.53
C ARG A 130 -41.72 -15.74 -62.64
N ASP A 131 -40.56 -16.36 -62.85
CA ASP A 131 -40.39 -17.39 -63.89
C ASP A 131 -41.12 -18.69 -63.53
N HIS A 132 -41.11 -19.10 -62.25
CA HIS A 132 -41.92 -20.21 -61.77
C HIS A 132 -43.42 -19.93 -61.92
N ALA A 133 -43.89 -18.75 -61.51
CA ALA A 133 -45.30 -18.36 -61.67
C ALA A 133 -45.72 -18.40 -63.15
N ARG A 134 -44.86 -17.91 -64.05
CA ARG A 134 -45.09 -17.99 -65.51
C ARG A 134 -45.11 -19.44 -66.01
N ALA A 135 -44.20 -20.28 -65.53
CA ALA A 135 -44.14 -21.70 -65.90
C ALA A 135 -45.39 -22.47 -65.44
N VAL A 136 -45.92 -22.18 -64.26
CA VAL A 136 -47.18 -22.75 -63.77
C VAL A 136 -48.33 -22.40 -64.70
N THR A 137 -48.49 -21.12 -65.10
CA THR A 137 -49.55 -20.70 -66.03
C THR A 137 -49.41 -21.39 -67.40
N LEU A 138 -48.20 -21.41 -67.98
CA LEU A 138 -47.96 -22.03 -69.29
C LEU A 138 -48.16 -23.55 -69.27
N HIS A 139 -47.86 -24.21 -68.15
CA HIS A 139 -48.10 -25.65 -68.01
C HIS A 139 -49.61 -25.95 -67.93
N GLN A 140 -50.38 -25.13 -67.21
CA GLN A 140 -51.85 -25.23 -67.17
C GLN A 140 -52.48 -25.04 -68.56
N GLU A 141 -51.90 -24.18 -69.38
CA GLU A 141 -52.25 -23.97 -70.79
C GLU A 141 -51.70 -25.05 -71.74
N GLN A 142 -51.01 -26.08 -71.23
CA GLN A 142 -50.34 -27.14 -71.99
C GLN A 142 -49.25 -26.66 -72.97
N ALA A 143 -48.72 -25.44 -72.79
CA ALA A 143 -47.69 -24.85 -73.64
C ALA A 143 -46.26 -25.32 -73.30
N ILE A 144 -46.03 -25.86 -72.10
CA ILE A 144 -44.74 -26.43 -71.68
C ILE A 144 -44.92 -27.80 -70.97
N PRO A 145 -43.94 -28.71 -71.07
CA PRO A 145 -43.98 -30.00 -70.36
C PRO A 145 -43.73 -29.84 -68.85
N ALA A 146 -44.22 -30.79 -68.05
CA ALA A 146 -44.12 -30.77 -66.58
C ALA A 146 -42.67 -30.64 -66.08
N SER A 147 -41.72 -31.27 -66.77
CA SER A 147 -40.29 -31.20 -66.42
C SER A 147 -39.71 -29.78 -66.49
N GLU A 148 -40.24 -28.90 -67.34
CA GLU A 148 -39.80 -27.49 -67.40
C GLU A 148 -40.38 -26.67 -66.24
N MET A 149 -41.63 -26.95 -65.83
CA MET A 149 -42.22 -26.35 -64.63
C MET A 149 -41.47 -26.80 -63.36
N GLU A 150 -41.17 -28.09 -63.23
CA GLU A 150 -40.41 -28.65 -62.11
C GLU A 150 -38.98 -28.07 -62.01
N LYS A 151 -38.33 -27.80 -63.15
CA LYS A 151 -37.05 -27.07 -63.18
C LYS A 151 -37.18 -25.66 -62.64
N ALA A 152 -38.23 -24.93 -63.02
CA ALA A 152 -38.49 -23.58 -62.51
C ALA A 152 -38.81 -23.59 -61.00
N GLU A 153 -39.55 -24.59 -60.52
CA GLU A 153 -39.82 -24.78 -59.08
C GLU A 153 -38.52 -25.05 -58.31
N THR A 154 -37.66 -25.91 -58.86
CA THR A 154 -36.35 -26.21 -58.28
C THR A 154 -35.46 -24.95 -58.24
N ALA A 155 -35.46 -24.16 -59.32
CA ALA A 155 -34.72 -22.90 -59.38
C ALA A 155 -35.21 -21.89 -58.33
N LEU A 156 -36.52 -21.78 -58.12
CA LEU A 156 -37.11 -20.95 -57.07
C LEU A 156 -36.66 -21.41 -55.67
N LYS A 157 -36.71 -22.73 -55.39
CA LYS A 157 -36.26 -23.29 -54.11
C LYS A 157 -34.77 -23.00 -53.86
N LEU A 158 -33.93 -23.17 -54.88
CA LEU A 158 -32.50 -22.86 -54.79
C LEU A 158 -32.26 -21.38 -54.50
N ALA A 159 -32.98 -20.47 -55.17
CA ALA A 159 -32.86 -19.03 -54.92
C ALA A 159 -33.32 -18.65 -53.51
N ALA A 160 -34.39 -19.29 -52.99
CA ALA A 160 -34.83 -19.09 -51.60
C ALA A 160 -33.74 -19.49 -50.59
N TYR A 161 -33.09 -20.64 -50.79
CA TYR A 161 -31.98 -21.07 -49.94
C TYR A 161 -30.76 -20.13 -50.01
N GLN A 162 -30.52 -19.50 -51.17
CA GLN A 162 -29.47 -18.49 -51.31
C GLN A 162 -29.77 -17.22 -50.50
N VAL A 163 -31.03 -16.77 -50.48
CA VAL A 163 -31.46 -15.63 -49.65
C VAL A 163 -31.24 -15.95 -48.18
N GLU A 164 -31.69 -17.11 -47.70
CA GLU A 164 -31.52 -17.52 -46.30
C GLU A 164 -30.03 -17.62 -45.92
N ALA A 165 -29.19 -18.18 -46.79
CA ALA A 165 -27.75 -18.25 -46.58
C ALA A 165 -27.11 -16.84 -46.49
N ALA A 166 -27.47 -15.93 -47.39
CA ALA A 166 -26.96 -14.55 -47.39
C ALA A 166 -27.43 -13.77 -46.15
N LYS A 167 -28.69 -13.96 -45.74
CA LYS A 167 -29.28 -13.35 -44.54
C LYS A 167 -28.61 -13.86 -43.27
N ALA A 168 -28.36 -15.17 -43.17
CA ALA A 168 -27.64 -15.76 -42.06
C ALA A 168 -26.21 -15.21 -41.97
N ARG A 169 -25.51 -15.08 -43.10
CA ARG A 169 -24.16 -14.48 -43.16
C ARG A 169 -24.15 -13.03 -42.68
N LEU A 170 -25.08 -12.20 -43.15
CA LEU A 170 -25.22 -10.82 -42.69
C LEU A 170 -25.54 -10.76 -41.19
N GLY A 171 -26.41 -11.64 -40.70
CA GLY A 171 -26.74 -11.76 -39.29
C GLY A 171 -25.53 -12.08 -38.41
N LEU A 172 -24.66 -13.00 -38.84
CA LEU A 172 -23.42 -13.33 -38.14
C LEU A 172 -22.46 -12.14 -38.06
N LEU A 173 -22.28 -11.41 -39.16
CA LEU A 173 -21.41 -10.21 -39.18
C LEU A 173 -21.94 -9.10 -38.25
N ARG A 174 -23.27 -8.90 -38.22
CA ARG A 174 -23.92 -7.92 -37.33
C ARG A 174 -23.91 -8.33 -35.86
N ALA A 175 -24.00 -9.63 -35.57
CA ALA A 175 -23.92 -10.16 -34.21
C ALA A 175 -22.50 -10.03 -33.62
N GLY A 176 -21.47 -10.06 -34.46
CA GLY A 176 -20.08 -9.92 -34.05
C GLY A 176 -19.57 -11.11 -33.23
N SER A 177 -18.60 -10.85 -32.35
CA SER A 177 -18.05 -11.87 -31.47
C SER A 177 -19.05 -12.33 -30.41
N ARG A 178 -18.94 -13.60 -30.00
CA ARG A 178 -19.87 -14.19 -29.04
C ARG A 178 -19.73 -13.53 -27.66
N PRO A 179 -20.82 -13.30 -26.91
CA PRO A 179 -20.75 -12.69 -25.58
C PRO A 179 -19.81 -13.41 -24.62
N GLU A 180 -19.73 -14.74 -24.70
CA GLU A 180 -18.85 -15.56 -23.86
C GLU A 180 -17.37 -15.32 -24.19
N GLN A 181 -17.03 -15.06 -25.46
CA GLN A 181 -15.68 -14.72 -25.87
C GLN A 181 -15.28 -13.34 -25.36
N ILE A 182 -16.20 -12.37 -25.44
CA ILE A 182 -15.98 -11.02 -24.89
C ILE A 182 -15.82 -11.09 -23.37
N ALA A 183 -16.65 -11.87 -22.68
CA ALA A 183 -16.56 -12.06 -21.24
C ALA A 183 -15.22 -12.71 -20.83
N ALA A 184 -14.77 -13.74 -21.55
CA ALA A 184 -13.47 -14.36 -21.32
C ALA A 184 -12.31 -13.37 -21.53
N ALA A 185 -12.35 -12.56 -22.58
CA ALA A 185 -11.33 -11.53 -22.84
C ALA A 185 -11.35 -10.41 -21.78
N ARG A 186 -12.51 -10.03 -21.25
CA ARG A 186 -12.62 -9.10 -20.11
C ARG A 186 -11.99 -9.68 -18.85
N ALA A 187 -12.29 -10.93 -18.53
CA ALA A 187 -11.70 -11.61 -17.37
C ALA A 187 -10.17 -11.70 -17.49
N GLU A 188 -9.65 -11.95 -18.69
CA GLU A 188 -8.20 -11.98 -18.94
C GLU A 188 -7.53 -10.59 -18.81
N LEU A 189 -8.23 -9.53 -19.22
CA LEU A 189 -7.79 -8.15 -18.97
C LEU A 189 -7.76 -7.85 -17.47
N GLU A 190 -8.82 -8.19 -16.73
CA GLU A 190 -8.87 -8.00 -15.27
C GLU A 190 -7.78 -8.78 -14.55
N ARG A 191 -7.52 -10.03 -14.96
CA ARG A 191 -6.41 -10.84 -14.45
C ARG A 191 -5.07 -10.15 -14.69
N SER A 192 -4.83 -9.65 -15.90
CA SER A 192 -3.59 -8.95 -16.24
C SER A 192 -3.41 -7.67 -15.44
N VAL A 193 -4.49 -6.92 -15.20
CA VAL A 193 -4.47 -5.71 -14.37
C VAL A 193 -4.17 -6.05 -12.91
N ALA A 194 -4.74 -7.14 -12.38
CA ALA A 194 -4.46 -7.59 -11.02
C ALA A 194 -2.98 -7.99 -10.85
N VAL A 195 -2.39 -8.66 -11.85
CA VAL A 195 -0.96 -9.00 -11.85
C VAL A 195 -0.09 -7.72 -11.89
N LEU A 196 -0.40 -6.77 -12.77
CA LEU A 196 0.30 -5.48 -12.80
C LEU A 196 0.26 -4.77 -11.45
N LYS A 197 -0.91 -4.73 -10.80
CA LYS A 197 -1.09 -4.12 -9.48
C LYS A 197 -0.24 -4.81 -8.41
N ALA A 198 -0.09 -6.13 -8.46
CA ALA A 198 0.78 -6.87 -7.55
C ALA A 198 2.27 -6.50 -7.77
N SER A 199 2.71 -6.40 -9.02
CA SER A 199 4.07 -5.97 -9.37
C SER A 199 4.34 -4.50 -8.98
N GLU A 200 3.35 -3.62 -9.10
CA GLU A 200 3.44 -2.23 -8.61
C GLU A 200 3.53 -2.17 -7.08
N ALA A 201 2.78 -3.00 -6.36
CA ALA A 201 2.89 -3.09 -4.90
C ALA A 201 4.28 -3.54 -4.44
N LEU A 202 4.90 -4.50 -5.15
CA LEU A 202 6.28 -4.92 -4.89
C LEU A 202 7.28 -3.79 -5.14
N LEU A 203 7.07 -2.97 -6.17
CA LEU A 203 7.89 -1.77 -6.40
C LEU A 203 7.69 -0.72 -5.29
N GLU A 204 6.47 -0.51 -4.80
CA GLU A 204 6.24 0.39 -3.66
C GLU A 204 6.92 -0.12 -2.39
N ASP A 205 6.98 -1.43 -2.17
CA ASP A 205 7.70 -2.04 -1.04
C ASP A 205 9.22 -1.88 -1.11
N THR A 206 9.79 -1.43 -2.25
CA THR A 206 11.19 -1.02 -2.33
C THR A 206 11.45 0.34 -1.67
N LYS A 207 10.42 1.17 -1.47
CA LYS A 207 10.56 2.48 -0.87
C LYS A 207 10.47 2.36 0.65
N ILE A 208 11.45 2.94 1.32
CA ILE A 208 11.50 3.01 2.78
C ILE A 208 11.03 4.40 3.20
N VAL A 209 9.84 4.48 3.78
CA VAL A 209 9.17 5.72 4.18
C VAL A 209 9.18 5.90 5.70
N CYS A 210 9.24 7.15 6.16
CA CYS A 210 9.16 7.46 7.59
C CYS A 210 7.70 7.53 8.06
N PRO A 211 7.28 6.80 9.12
CA PRO A 211 5.88 6.83 9.58
C PRO A 211 5.55 8.00 10.51
N ILE A 212 6.57 8.72 11.01
CA ILE A 212 6.44 9.84 11.94
C ILE A 212 7.23 11.05 11.46
N ASP A 213 6.92 12.22 11.99
CA ASP A 213 7.80 13.39 11.90
C ASP A 213 8.90 13.24 12.96
N GLY A 214 10.15 13.42 12.57
CA GLY A 214 11.27 13.20 13.49
C GLY A 214 12.63 13.54 12.91
N THR A 215 13.68 13.04 13.56
CA THR A 215 15.08 13.23 13.15
C THR A 215 15.78 11.87 13.09
N VAL A 216 16.58 11.67 12.05
CA VAL A 216 17.38 10.44 11.88
C VAL A 216 18.44 10.38 12.98
N LEU A 217 18.38 9.37 13.85
CA LEU A 217 19.37 9.15 14.90
C LEU A 217 20.57 8.38 14.38
N THR A 218 20.31 7.24 13.75
CA THR A 218 21.34 6.34 13.25
C THR A 218 21.02 5.86 11.85
N ARG A 219 22.09 5.58 11.12
CA ARG A 219 22.06 4.96 9.81
C ARG A 219 22.90 3.69 9.90
N ASN A 220 22.30 2.55 9.63
CA ASN A 220 22.91 1.25 9.91
C ASN A 220 23.60 0.64 8.67
N PHE A 221 23.39 1.22 7.48
CA PHE A 221 23.97 0.77 6.21
C PHE A 221 24.43 1.97 5.37
N GLU A 222 25.52 1.82 4.64
CA GLU A 222 26.02 2.82 3.69
C GLU A 222 25.35 2.73 2.32
N GLU A 223 25.55 3.79 1.53
CA GLU A 223 25.09 3.87 0.14
C GLU A 223 25.67 2.73 -0.71
N GLY A 224 24.82 2.02 -1.45
CA GLY A 224 25.24 0.90 -2.29
C GLY A 224 25.41 -0.43 -1.56
N GLU A 225 25.21 -0.49 -0.25
CA GLU A 225 25.22 -1.76 0.48
C GLU A 225 24.01 -2.64 0.15
N TYR A 226 24.18 -3.96 0.31
CA TYR A 226 23.10 -4.93 0.13
C TYR A 226 22.40 -5.19 1.45
N VAL A 227 21.08 -5.01 1.47
CA VAL A 227 20.23 -5.23 2.65
C VAL A 227 19.33 -6.46 2.47
N THR A 228 19.08 -7.18 3.56
CA THR A 228 18.11 -8.29 3.60
C THR A 228 16.73 -7.78 4.03
N ALA A 229 15.67 -8.54 3.72
CA ALA A 229 14.34 -8.22 4.21
C ALA A 229 14.30 -8.26 5.75
N GLY A 230 13.67 -7.25 6.35
CA GLY A 230 13.59 -7.03 7.78
C GLY A 230 14.76 -6.24 8.38
N ALA A 231 15.82 -5.95 7.62
CA ALA A 231 16.96 -5.18 8.11
C ALA A 231 16.54 -3.76 8.50
N SER A 232 16.98 -3.29 9.68
CA SER A 232 16.78 -1.92 10.15
C SER A 232 17.78 -1.00 9.46
N VAL A 233 17.30 -0.18 8.53
CA VAL A 233 18.12 0.68 7.68
C VAL A 233 18.49 1.98 8.40
N ALA A 234 17.52 2.57 9.10
CA ALA A 234 17.71 3.80 9.85
C ALA A 234 16.76 3.86 11.05
N THR A 235 17.16 4.59 12.09
CA THR A 235 16.32 4.85 13.27
C THR A 235 15.91 6.32 13.27
N VAL A 236 14.62 6.60 13.42
CA VAL A 236 14.08 7.96 13.50
C VAL A 236 13.42 8.17 14.85
N ALA A 237 13.68 9.32 15.48
CA ALA A 237 13.08 9.70 16.76
C ALA A 237 12.29 10.99 16.64
N ASN A 238 11.15 11.07 17.32
CA ASN A 238 10.45 12.33 17.51
C ASN A 238 11.08 13.12 18.67
N LEU A 239 11.95 14.08 18.36
CA LEU A 239 12.62 14.91 19.37
C LEU A 239 11.74 16.05 19.91
N ASN A 240 10.52 16.21 19.40
CA ASN A 240 9.57 17.19 19.95
C ASN A 240 8.75 16.64 21.13
N ASP A 241 8.82 15.33 21.35
CA ASP A 241 8.09 14.63 22.41
C ASP A 241 9.06 13.68 23.14
N MET A 242 9.61 14.18 24.26
CA MET A 242 10.67 13.53 25.02
C MET A 242 10.26 13.46 26.49
N TRP A 243 10.54 12.32 27.13
CA TRP A 243 10.26 12.09 28.55
C TRP A 243 11.50 11.56 29.26
N ILE A 244 11.50 11.63 30.59
CA ILE A 244 12.60 11.11 31.41
C ILE A 244 12.16 9.81 32.04
N LYS A 245 12.82 8.71 31.69
CA LYS A 245 12.63 7.42 32.35
C LYS A 245 13.56 7.37 33.57
N VAL A 246 12.96 7.23 34.75
CA VAL A 246 13.68 7.22 36.03
C VAL A 246 13.43 5.89 36.74
N TYR A 247 14.50 5.24 37.20
CA TYR A 247 14.39 4.01 37.98
C TYR A 247 14.35 4.34 39.46
N ILE A 248 13.27 3.94 40.13
CA ILE A 248 13.03 4.24 41.55
C ILE A 248 13.09 2.93 42.34
N PRO A 249 13.89 2.84 43.42
CA PRO A 249 13.88 1.68 44.31
C PRO A 249 12.49 1.40 44.87
N THR A 250 12.14 0.12 45.03
CA THR A 250 10.81 -0.30 45.51
C THR A 250 10.46 0.28 46.89
N ASP A 251 11.46 0.46 47.75
CA ASP A 251 11.28 1.03 49.09
C ASP A 251 10.82 2.50 49.05
N ASP A 252 11.19 3.24 48.00
CA ASP A 252 10.83 4.64 47.80
C ASP A 252 9.54 4.83 46.98
N LEU A 253 9.05 3.79 46.31
CA LEU A 253 7.84 3.83 45.48
C LEU A 253 6.60 4.38 46.21
N PRO A 254 6.34 4.08 47.50
CA PRO A 254 5.19 4.64 48.24
C PRO A 254 5.18 6.17 48.35
N ARG A 255 6.33 6.81 48.12
CA ARG A 255 6.52 8.28 48.20
C ARG A 255 6.20 8.97 46.87
N ILE A 256 5.92 8.22 45.81
CA ILE A 256 5.74 8.72 44.44
C ILE A 256 4.26 8.66 44.05
N ARG A 257 3.75 9.75 43.46
CA ARG A 257 2.37 9.85 42.97
C ARG A 257 2.30 10.44 41.57
N LEU A 258 1.30 10.02 40.80
CA LEU A 258 0.95 10.64 39.53
C LEU A 258 0.62 12.13 39.72
N GLY A 259 1.04 12.96 38.77
CA GLY A 259 0.89 14.41 38.78
C GLY A 259 1.83 15.16 39.74
N GLN A 260 2.70 14.47 40.47
CA GLN A 260 3.64 15.11 41.37
C GLN A 260 4.66 15.95 40.60
N GLN A 261 4.91 17.18 41.06
CA GLN A 261 5.92 18.05 40.48
C GLN A 261 7.32 17.59 40.85
N VAL A 262 8.20 17.56 39.85
CA VAL A 262 9.61 17.21 40.00
C VAL A 262 10.49 18.32 39.44
N ARG A 263 11.68 18.47 40.00
CA ARG A 263 12.74 19.31 39.45
C ARG A 263 13.84 18.40 38.94
N PHE A 264 14.34 18.67 37.74
CA PHE A 264 15.43 17.91 37.16
C PHE A 264 16.43 18.84 36.49
N THR A 265 17.67 18.36 36.42
CA THR A 265 18.76 18.98 35.66
C THR A 265 19.20 18.00 34.59
N VAL A 266 19.62 18.52 33.45
CA VAL A 266 20.15 17.71 32.36
C VAL A 266 21.66 17.88 32.34
N SER A 267 22.39 16.77 32.35
CA SER A 267 23.85 16.77 32.27
C SER A 267 24.31 17.60 31.07
N GLY A 268 25.12 18.63 31.33
CA GLY A 268 25.61 19.57 30.31
C GLY A 268 24.76 20.84 30.13
N SER A 269 23.62 20.97 30.82
CA SER A 269 22.85 22.21 30.89
C SER A 269 22.95 22.84 32.29
N PRO A 270 23.20 24.16 32.41
CA PRO A 270 23.19 24.85 33.70
C PRO A 270 21.76 25.10 34.23
N ASN A 271 20.73 24.78 33.44
CA ASN A 271 19.36 25.11 33.75
C ASN A 271 18.68 24.03 34.61
N THR A 272 17.81 24.47 35.52
CA THR A 272 16.88 23.60 36.24
C THR A 272 15.52 23.64 35.55
N TYR A 273 14.99 22.47 35.25
CA TYR A 273 13.69 22.29 34.61
C TYR A 273 12.68 21.72 35.62
N THR A 274 11.41 21.95 35.34
CA THR A 274 10.29 21.41 36.12
C THR A 274 9.49 20.46 35.24
N GLY A 275 9.05 19.34 35.80
CA GLY A 275 8.20 18.37 35.13
C GLY A 275 7.13 17.82 36.07
N VAL A 276 6.29 16.93 35.54
CA VAL A 276 5.27 16.19 36.31
C VAL A 276 5.41 14.71 36.05
N ILE A 277 5.08 13.89 37.05
CA ILE A 277 5.05 12.43 36.91
C ILE A 277 3.78 12.05 36.15
N GLU A 278 3.91 11.72 34.87
CA GLU A 278 2.78 11.35 34.00
C GLU A 278 2.41 9.87 34.09
N GLU A 279 3.40 9.00 34.27
CA GLU A 279 3.21 7.55 34.32
C GLU A 279 4.08 6.90 35.40
N ILE A 280 3.55 5.84 36.02
CA ILE A 280 4.31 4.93 36.89
C ILE A 280 4.16 3.53 36.28
N ALA A 281 5.27 2.97 35.80
CA ALA A 281 5.27 1.68 35.11
C ALA A 281 4.72 0.56 36.01
N SER A 282 3.87 -0.29 35.44
CA SER A 282 3.25 -1.42 36.16
C SER A 282 4.17 -2.64 36.32
N ARG A 283 5.32 -2.64 35.64
CA ARG A 283 6.35 -3.70 35.70
C ARG A 283 7.74 -3.09 35.72
N VAL A 284 8.66 -3.81 36.36
CA VAL A 284 10.10 -3.51 36.26
C VAL A 284 10.58 -4.07 34.91
N GLU A 285 11.01 -3.19 34.02
CA GLU A 285 11.70 -3.52 32.76
C GLU A 285 13.17 -3.17 32.85
#